data_AF-A0A8J6XRA9-F1
#
_entry.id   AF-A0A8J6XRA9-F1
#
_cell.length_a   1.000
_cell.length_b   1.000
_cell.length_c   1.000
_cell.angle_alpha   90.00
_cell.angle_beta   90.00
_cell.angle_gamma   90.00
#
_symmetry.space_group_name_H-M   'P 1'
#
loop_
_entity.id
_entity.type
_entity.pdbx_description
1 polymer ?
#
loop_
_entity_poly.entity_id
_entity_poly.type
_entity_poly.pdbx_seq_one_letter_code
_entity_poly.pdbx_strand_id
1 'polypeptide(L)'
;MTRRLIEEWLPVAEIGLESLRERRSMTALPPIYYLHVWWARRPLVASRAAVLASLLPADADQKKFLHVLGIHGDPIATRRKIDLAKRTGENLGTNVYGYERAFSYIPVLPAFWCKLYM
;
A
#
# COMPACT_ATOMS: atom_id res chain seq x y z
N MET A 1 -27.62 4.07 10.75
CA MET A 1 -26.55 3.96 9.73
C MET A 1 -25.33 3.38 10.42
N THR A 2 -24.79 2.26 9.93
CA THR A 2 -23.50 1.72 10.41
C THR A 2 -22.39 2.56 9.80
N ARG A 3 -21.48 3.09 10.63
CA ARG A 3 -20.29 3.82 10.15
C ARG A 3 -19.37 2.90 9.35
N ARG A 4 -18.69 3.44 8.35
CA ARG A 4 -17.75 2.71 7.49
C ARG A 4 -16.32 2.90 7.97
N LEU A 5 -15.45 1.93 7.66
CA LEU A 5 -14.04 2.00 8.06
C LEU A 5 -13.40 3.30 7.60
N ILE A 6 -13.63 3.73 6.36
CA ILE A 6 -13.06 4.97 5.80
C ILE A 6 -13.45 6.25 6.57
N GLU A 7 -14.58 6.24 7.29
CA GLU A 7 -15.05 7.40 8.06
C GLU A 7 -14.33 7.52 9.41
N GLU A 8 -13.84 6.41 9.96
CA GLU A 8 -13.18 6.33 11.27
C GLU A 8 -11.66 6.22 11.14
N TRP A 9 -11.18 5.43 10.18
CA TRP A 9 -9.79 5.07 10.06
C TRP A 9 -9.38 4.73 8.62
N LEU A 10 -8.28 5.36 8.18
CA LEU A 10 -7.60 5.00 6.95
C LEU A 10 -6.07 5.13 7.14
N PRO A 11 -5.26 4.13 6.77
CA PRO A 11 -3.81 4.16 6.94
C PRO A 11 -3.15 5.02 5.84
N VAL A 12 -3.34 6.34 5.92
CA VAL A 12 -2.92 7.29 4.88
C VAL A 12 -1.40 7.27 4.68
N ALA A 13 -0.62 7.09 5.75
CA ALA A 13 0.84 7.07 5.68
C ALA A 13 1.35 5.84 4.91
N GLU A 14 0.84 4.66 5.24
CA GLU A 14 1.19 3.38 4.62
C GLU A 14 0.77 3.38 3.13
N ILE A 15 -0.47 3.81 2.86
CA ILE A 15 -1.00 3.94 1.49
C ILE A 15 -0.16 4.94 0.68
N GLY A 16 0.21 6.08 1.28
CA GLY A 16 1.02 7.10 0.62
C GLY A 16 2.42 6.61 0.28
N LEU A 17 3.07 5.89 1.19
CA LEU A 17 4.39 5.31 0.98
C LEU A 17 4.38 4.23 -0.10
N GLU A 18 3.38 3.35 -0.10
CA GLU A 18 3.22 2.35 -1.17
C GLU A 18 2.85 3.00 -2.51
N SER A 19 2.07 4.08 -2.52
CA SER A 19 1.79 4.85 -3.75
C SER A 19 3.05 5.52 -4.31
N LEU A 20 3.95 6.01 -3.44
CA LEU A 20 5.26 6.51 -3.85
C LEU A 20 6.17 5.38 -4.35
N ARG A 21 6.10 4.20 -3.74
CA ARG A 21 6.84 3.00 -4.15
C ARG A 21 6.36 2.49 -5.51
N GLU A 22 5.05 2.54 -5.79
CA GLU A 22 4.45 2.28 -7.10
C GLU A 22 5.04 3.21 -8.17
N ARG A 23 5.13 4.52 -7.88
CA ARG A 23 5.70 5.51 -8.81
C ARG A 23 7.19 5.27 -9.13
N ARG A 24 7.99 4.83 -8.14
CA ARG A 24 9.45 4.66 -8.32
C ARG A 24 9.82 3.46 -9.18
N SER A 25 8.87 2.59 -9.52
CA SER A 25 9.14 1.43 -10.35
C SER A 25 8.94 1.72 -11.83
N MET A 26 9.88 2.44 -12.42
CA MET A 26 9.86 2.73 -13.86
C MET A 26 9.70 1.47 -14.72
N THR A 27 10.44 0.40 -14.43
CA THR A 27 10.38 -0.88 -15.15
C THR A 27 9.03 -1.61 -15.05
N ALA A 28 8.21 -1.31 -14.03
CA ALA A 28 6.88 -1.92 -13.88
C ALA A 28 5.76 -1.06 -14.49
N LEU A 29 6.08 0.09 -15.09
CA LEU A 29 5.12 0.98 -15.70
C LEU A 29 5.08 0.79 -17.22
N PRO A 30 3.92 0.99 -17.88
CA PRO A 30 3.82 0.95 -19.33
C PRO A 30 4.82 1.91 -20.00
N PRO A 31 5.43 1.56 -21.15
CA PRO A 31 6.49 2.38 -21.76
C PRO A 31 6.12 3.85 -22.05
N ILE A 32 4.83 4.15 -22.22
CA ILE A 32 4.35 5.53 -22.41
C ILE A 32 4.68 6.45 -21.22
N TYR A 33 4.92 5.89 -20.02
CA TYR A 33 5.35 6.64 -18.84
C TYR A 33 6.73 7.28 -18.99
N TYR A 34 7.55 6.81 -19.93
CA TYR A 34 8.88 7.36 -20.17
C TYR A 34 8.87 8.64 -21.01
N LEU A 35 7.78 8.91 -21.74
CA LEU A 35 7.73 10.04 -22.67
C LEU A 35 7.60 11.38 -21.96
N HIS A 36 6.78 11.46 -20.91
CA HIS A 36 6.65 12.68 -20.11
C HIS A 36 6.06 12.40 -18.72
N VAL A 37 6.22 13.39 -17.84
CA VAL A 37 5.71 13.33 -16.47
C VAL A 37 4.23 13.71 -16.44
N TRP A 38 3.40 12.78 -15.97
CA TRP A 38 1.96 13.01 -15.78
C TRP A 38 1.67 13.38 -14.33
N TRP A 39 1.15 14.60 -14.08
CA TRP A 39 0.89 15.10 -12.72
C TRP A 39 -0.34 14.49 -12.05
N ALA A 40 -1.36 14.06 -12.80
CA ALA A 40 -2.58 13.45 -12.27
C ALA A 40 -2.51 11.91 -12.33
N ARG A 41 -1.80 11.29 -11.37
CA ARG A 41 -1.77 9.82 -11.25
C ARG A 41 -2.95 9.32 -10.42
N ARG A 42 -3.49 8.17 -10.82
CA ARG A 42 -4.47 7.39 -10.04
C ARG A 42 -3.75 6.17 -9.44
N PRO A 43 -3.05 6.30 -8.30
CA PRO A 43 -2.33 5.18 -7.70
C PRO A 43 -3.31 4.05 -7.37
N LEU A 44 -2.94 2.83 -7.77
CA LEU A 44 -3.80 1.65 -7.60
C LEU A 44 -3.98 1.31 -6.13
N VAL A 45 -2.92 1.43 -5.33
CA VAL A 45 -2.96 1.15 -3.87
C VAL A 45 -3.99 2.04 -3.17
N ALA A 46 -3.97 3.36 -3.42
CA ALA A 46 -4.91 4.28 -2.79
C ALA A 46 -6.35 4.06 -3.27
N SER A 47 -6.54 3.81 -4.58
CA SER A 47 -7.87 3.56 -5.15
C SER A 47 -8.48 2.28 -4.55
N ARG A 48 -7.69 1.21 -4.43
CA ARG A 48 -8.12 -0.06 -3.79
C ARG A 48 -8.45 0.14 -2.32
N ALA A 49 -7.63 0.89 -1.58
CA ALA A 49 -7.86 1.18 -0.18
C ALA A 49 -9.16 1.96 0.05
N ALA A 50 -9.41 2.98 -0.77
CA ALA A 50 -10.64 3.78 -0.69
C ALA A 50 -11.90 2.93 -0.96
N VAL A 51 -11.86 2.08 -1.99
CA VAL A 51 -12.98 1.18 -2.31
C VAL A 51 -13.19 0.13 -1.22
N LEU A 52 -12.12 -0.48 -0.70
CA LEU A 52 -12.25 -1.48 0.35
C LEU A 52 -12.80 -0.85 1.64
N ALA A 53 -12.24 0.28 2.07
CA ALA A 53 -12.63 0.93 3.31
C ALA A 53 -14.05 1.52 3.27
N SER A 54 -14.60 1.82 2.09
CA SER A 54 -15.99 2.26 1.96
C SER A 54 -17.01 1.12 2.09
N LEU A 55 -16.57 -0.13 1.88
CA LEU A 55 -17.42 -1.32 2.00
C LEU A 55 -17.43 -1.90 3.43
N LEU A 56 -16.28 -1.83 4.13
CA LEU A 56 -16.12 -2.44 5.45
C LEU A 56 -16.80 -1.67 6.59
N PRO A 57 -17.27 -2.37 7.64
CA PRO A 57 -17.75 -1.73 8.85
C PRO A 57 -16.60 -1.06 9.62
N ALA A 58 -16.92 -0.10 10.48
CA ALA A 58 -15.95 0.68 11.25
C ALA A 58 -15.05 -0.16 12.18
N ASP A 59 -15.52 -1.32 12.64
CA ASP A 59 -14.83 -2.25 13.54
C ASP A 59 -14.02 -3.33 12.80
N ALA A 60 -13.91 -3.23 11.47
CA ALA A 60 -13.13 -4.19 10.68
C ALA A 60 -11.65 -4.23 11.11
N ASP A 61 -11.08 -5.43 11.10
CA ASP A 61 -9.69 -5.64 11.50
C ASP A 61 -8.70 -4.92 10.56
N GLN A 62 -8.06 -3.90 11.12
CA GLN A 62 -7.08 -3.05 10.45
C GLN A 62 -5.87 -3.83 9.91
N LYS A 63 -5.44 -4.90 10.60
CA LYS A 63 -4.31 -5.74 10.14
C LYS A 63 -4.72 -6.57 8.94
N LYS A 64 -5.91 -7.17 8.96
CA LYS A 64 -6.47 -7.89 7.80
C LYS A 64 -6.64 -6.93 6.62
N PHE A 65 -7.11 -5.70 6.87
CA PHE A 65 -7.22 -4.66 5.85
C PHE A 65 -5.89 -4.37 5.15
N LEU A 66 -4.82 -4.09 5.92
CA LEU A 66 -3.48 -3.85 5.37
C LEU A 66 -2.94 -5.06 4.59
N HIS A 67 -3.15 -6.26 5.14
CA HIS A 67 -2.72 -7.49 4.49
C HIS A 67 -3.40 -7.71 3.14
N VAL A 68 -4.72 -7.47 3.04
CA VAL A 68 -5.48 -7.56 1.79
C VAL A 68 -4.99 -6.54 0.75
N LEU A 69 -4.57 -5.36 1.19
CA LEU A 69 -3.96 -4.36 0.31
C LEU A 69 -2.57 -4.76 -0.19
N GLY A 70 -1.96 -5.82 0.34
CA GLY A 70 -0.60 -6.24 -0.01
C GLY A 70 0.47 -5.54 0.81
N ILE A 71 0.10 -4.89 1.92
CA ILE A 71 1.03 -4.26 2.85
C ILE A 71 1.34 -5.27 3.94
N HIS A 72 2.40 -6.06 3.75
CA HIS A 72 2.76 -7.17 4.64
C HIS A 72 3.83 -6.83 5.67
N GLY A 73 4.49 -5.67 5.51
CA GLY A 73 5.46 -5.13 6.45
C GLY A 73 5.09 -3.73 6.91
N ASP A 74 6.04 -3.05 7.54
CA ASP A 74 5.90 -1.66 7.98
C ASP A 74 6.59 -0.70 6.99
N PRO A 75 5.84 -0.07 6.06
CA PRO A 75 6.42 0.86 5.11
C PRO A 75 6.95 2.13 5.79
N ILE A 76 6.42 2.53 6.95
CA ILE A 76 6.83 3.74 7.67
C ILE A 76 8.20 3.52 8.31
N ALA A 77 8.38 2.43 9.05
CA ALA A 77 9.67 2.07 9.61
C ALA A 77 10.72 1.86 8.51
N THR A 78 10.32 1.22 7.41
CA THR A 78 11.19 1.04 6.25
C THR A 78 11.60 2.38 5.66
N ARG A 79 10.67 3.33 5.52
CA ARG A 79 10.97 4.66 5.02
C ARG A 79 11.97 5.39 5.92
N ARG A 80 11.78 5.33 7.23
CA ARG A 80 12.70 5.92 8.22
C ARG A 80 14.10 5.33 8.08
N LYS A 81 14.22 4.00 7.95
CA LYS A 81 15.51 3.32 7.71
C LYS A 81 16.18 3.80 6.43
N ILE A 82 15.45 3.92 5.33
CA ILE A 82 15.98 4.43 4.05
C ILE A 82 16.48 5.87 4.21
N ASP A 83 15.72 6.71 4.90
CA ASP A 83 16.12 8.12 5.09
C ASP A 83 17.33 8.26 6.04
N LEU A 84 17.50 7.36 7.01
CA LEU A 84 18.71 7.26 7.83
C LEU A 84 19.92 6.78 7.01
N ALA A 85 19.77 5.70 6.25
CA ALA A 85 20.83 5.15 5.40
C ALA A 85 21.35 6.15 4.37
N LYS A 86 20.47 7.01 3.83
CA LYS A 86 20.87 8.12 2.96
C LYS A 86 21.78 9.14 3.65
N ARG A 87 21.65 9.32 4.96
CA ARG A 87 22.48 10.24 5.75
C ARG A 87 23.80 9.58 6.16
N THR A 88 23.76 8.30 6.53
CA THR A 88 24.94 7.56 7.01
C THR A 88 25.78 6.97 5.89
N GLY A 89 25.23 6.85 4.68
CA GLY A 89 25.87 6.18 3.55
C GLY A 89 25.81 4.65 3.60
N GLU A 90 25.03 4.08 4.52
CA GLU A 90 24.85 2.63 4.66
C GLU A 90 24.08 2.04 3.47
N ASN A 91 24.51 0.88 2.97
CA ASN A 91 23.81 0.17 1.91
C ASN A 91 22.82 -0.85 2.50
N LEU A 92 21.52 -0.58 2.37
CA LEU A 92 20.43 -1.43 2.86
C LEU A 92 20.11 -2.64 1.96
N GLY A 93 20.83 -2.83 0.86
CA GLY A 93 20.59 -3.90 -0.11
C GLY A 93 19.36 -3.67 -1.01
N THR A 94 19.01 -4.71 -1.78
CA THR A 94 18.04 -4.60 -2.89
C THR A 94 16.58 -4.67 -2.43
N ASN A 95 16.26 -5.42 -1.37
CA ASN A 95 14.89 -5.62 -0.87
C ASN A 95 14.70 -5.08 0.56
N VAL A 96 14.71 -3.75 0.70
CA VAL A 96 14.60 -3.08 2.01
C VAL A 96 13.22 -3.26 2.67
N TYR A 97 12.15 -3.43 1.88
CA TYR A 97 10.78 -3.54 2.38
C TYR A 97 10.45 -4.97 2.87
N GLY A 98 11.12 -5.99 2.34
CA GLY A 98 10.92 -7.39 2.77
C GLY A 98 9.66 -8.05 2.22
N TYR A 99 8.85 -7.36 1.41
CA TYR A 99 7.69 -7.90 0.70
C TYR A 99 7.57 -7.28 -0.69
N GLU A 100 6.79 -7.92 -1.56
CA GLU A 100 6.49 -7.43 -2.91
C GLU A 100 5.77 -6.08 -2.89
N ARG A 101 5.63 -5.41 -4.03
CA ARG A 101 4.89 -4.14 -4.07
C ARG A 101 3.40 -4.40 -3.87
N ALA A 102 2.75 -3.56 -3.05
CA ALA A 102 1.35 -3.76 -2.67
C ALA A 102 0.39 -3.88 -3.87
N PHE A 103 0.60 -3.07 -4.93
CA PHE A 103 -0.27 -3.10 -6.11
C PHE A 103 -0.21 -4.42 -6.90
N SER A 104 0.87 -5.20 -6.77
CA SER A 104 1.04 -6.49 -7.44
C SER A 104 0.38 -7.65 -6.68
N TYR A 105 0.02 -7.43 -5.41
CA TYR A 105 -0.61 -8.45 -4.58
C TYR A 105 -2.10 -8.60 -4.91
N ILE A 106 -2.50 -9.85 -5.18
CA ILE A 106 -3.88 -10.26 -5.42
C ILE A 106 -4.31 -11.18 -4.27
N PRO A 107 -5.33 -10.82 -3.47
CA PRO A 107 -5.81 -11.67 -2.39
C PRO A 107 -6.53 -12.91 -2.95
N VAL A 108 -6.31 -14.08 -2.37
CA VAL A 108 -6.94 -15.34 -2.79
C VAL A 108 -8.32 -15.49 -2.12
N LEU A 109 -9.35 -15.82 -2.91
CA LEU A 109 -10.77 -15.76 -2.54
C LEU A 109 -11.21 -16.53 -1.27
N PRO A 110 -10.74 -17.75 -0.94
CA PRO A 110 -11.24 -18.45 0.25
C PRO A 110 -10.79 -17.84 1.58
N ALA A 111 -9.72 -17.03 1.59
CA ALA A 111 -9.23 -16.37 2.80
C ALA A 111 -9.89 -15.00 3.05
N PHE A 112 -10.47 -14.37 2.01
CA PHE A 112 -10.88 -12.97 2.03
C PHE A 112 -12.27 -12.76 2.66
N TRP A 113 -13.26 -13.60 2.34
CA TRP A 113 -14.64 -13.41 2.83
C TRP A 113 -14.89 -14.03 4.20
N CYS A 114 -14.40 -15.25 4.46
CA CYS A 114 -14.65 -15.94 5.73
C CYS A 114 -13.95 -15.29 6.94
N LYS A 115 -12.82 -14.59 6.75
CA LYS A 115 -12.03 -14.05 7.86
C LYS A 115 -12.27 -12.58 8.17
N LEU A 116 -12.97 -11.83 7.31
CA LEU A 116 -13.17 -10.38 7.53
C LEU A 116 -14.43 -10.05 8.32
N TYR A 117 -15.38 -10.99 8.36
CA TYR A 117 -16.64 -10.91 9.10
C TYR A 117 -16.65 -11.82 10.35
N MET A 118 -15.52 -12.45 10.69
CA MET A 118 -15.29 -13.23 11.92
C MET A 118 -14.17 -12.63 12.76
#